data_AF-A0A1F3QCR7-F1
#
_entry.id   AF-A0A1F3QCR7-F1
#
_cell.length_a   1.000
_cell.length_b   1.000
_cell.length_c   1.000
_cell.angle_alpha   90.00
_cell.angle_beta   90.00
_cell.angle_gamma   90.00
#
_symmetry.space_group_name_H-M   'P 1'
#
loop_
_entity.id
_entity.type
_entity.pdbx_description
1 polymer ?
#
loop_
_entity_poly.entity_id
_entity_poly.type
_entity_poly.pdbx_seq_one_letter_code
_entity_poly.pdbx_strand_id
1 'polypeptide(L)'
;MLNSYYPMYSFSFLFLLIFLLTIACNQISNENNEKKENIIEQTEQFDEYYGFDTLLLEEYVSESGNIIRLLGSKSNDLYQISVINTKGITKKFQIADNHYIASHSYIEWYNEHFIFVRFGCGTGCWAAKILSIDDNESKDYYNFIYEDQINNLIIYPDTVNSEFVVIENFQTNKSMKIDLNLCKEYILPIMAIDTVQKINEDKLLFEFSNKSCQQIEKKVITIREIIH
;
A
#
# COMPACT_ATOMS: atom_id res chain seq x y z
N MET A 1 -43.17 -75.11 18.50
CA MET A 1 -43.47 -74.93 17.07
C MET A 1 -43.66 -73.45 16.81
N LEU A 2 -43.28 -72.98 15.61
CA LEU A 2 -43.14 -71.59 15.14
C LEU A 2 -41.83 -70.91 15.59
N ASN A 3 -41.13 -70.15 14.76
CA ASN A 3 -40.90 -70.15 13.31
C ASN A 3 -39.72 -69.19 13.13
N SER A 4 -38.59 -69.66 12.61
CA SER A 4 -37.41 -68.83 12.32
C SER A 4 -37.61 -68.07 11.00
N TYR A 5 -37.90 -66.77 11.09
CA TYR A 5 -37.84 -65.83 9.97
C TYR A 5 -36.49 -65.10 10.01
N TYR A 6 -35.57 -65.49 9.13
CA TYR A 6 -34.39 -64.68 8.81
C TYR A 6 -34.73 -63.75 7.65
N PRO A 7 -34.56 -62.42 7.79
CA PRO A 7 -34.81 -61.51 6.69
C PRO A 7 -33.66 -61.49 5.68
N MET A 8 -34.01 -61.78 4.43
CA MET A 8 -33.22 -61.70 3.20
C MET A 8 -32.78 -60.27 2.79
N TYR A 9 -32.52 -59.36 3.74
CA TYR A 9 -32.18 -57.96 3.41
C TYR A 9 -30.68 -57.64 3.37
N SER A 10 -29.81 -58.60 3.68
CA SER A 10 -28.35 -58.36 3.74
C SER A 10 -27.68 -58.25 2.36
N PHE A 11 -28.28 -58.77 1.29
CA PHE A 11 -27.62 -58.81 -0.03
C PHE A 11 -27.86 -57.54 -0.86
N SER A 12 -29.02 -56.90 -0.72
CA SER A 12 -29.36 -55.70 -1.48
C SER A 12 -28.56 -54.48 -1.04
N PHE A 13 -28.19 -54.39 0.25
CA PHE A 13 -27.39 -53.27 0.76
C PHE A 13 -25.93 -53.34 0.27
N LEU A 14 -25.38 -54.55 0.15
CA LEU A 14 -24.00 -54.74 -0.33
C LEU A 14 -23.89 -54.39 -1.82
N PHE A 15 -24.89 -54.74 -2.63
CA PHE A 15 -24.93 -54.35 -4.05
C PHE A 15 -25.08 -52.84 -4.26
N LEU A 16 -25.90 -52.17 -3.45
CA LEU A 16 -26.05 -50.72 -3.52
C LEU A 16 -24.73 -50.00 -3.20
N LEU A 17 -23.98 -50.50 -2.21
CA LEU A 17 -22.70 -49.92 -1.80
C LEU A 17 -21.60 -50.10 -2.86
N ILE A 18 -21.55 -51.28 -3.50
CA ILE A 18 -20.62 -51.54 -4.61
C ILE A 18 -20.97 -50.68 -5.83
N PHE A 19 -22.27 -50.51 -6.14
CA PHE A 19 -22.70 -49.67 -7.27
C PHE A 19 -22.34 -48.20 -7.05
N LEU A 20 -22.53 -47.66 -5.83
CA LEU A 20 -22.14 -46.28 -5.48
C LEU A 20 -20.61 -46.06 -5.56
N LEU A 21 -19.80 -47.04 -5.18
CA LEU A 21 -18.34 -46.94 -5.29
C LEU A 21 -17.87 -46.95 -6.76
N THR A 22 -18.54 -47.68 -7.66
CA THR A 22 -18.17 -47.67 -9.09
C THR A 22 -18.48 -46.34 -9.78
N ILE A 23 -19.52 -45.62 -9.35
CA ILE A 23 -19.86 -44.28 -9.90
C ILE A 23 -18.81 -43.25 -9.44
N ALA A 24 -18.34 -43.31 -8.20
CA ALA A 24 -17.34 -42.37 -7.66
C ALA A 24 -15.97 -42.48 -8.36
N CYS A 25 -15.54 -43.68 -8.75
CA CYS A 25 -14.27 -43.85 -9.46
C CYS A 25 -14.32 -43.38 -10.92
N ASN A 26 -15.50 -43.37 -11.55
CA ASN A 26 -15.62 -42.95 -12.95
C ASN A 26 -15.64 -41.42 -13.13
N GLN A 27 -15.93 -40.65 -12.07
CA GLN A 27 -15.77 -39.19 -12.10
C GLN A 27 -14.31 -38.75 -11.90
N ILE A 28 -13.54 -39.46 -11.07
CA ILE A 28 -12.13 -39.11 -10.79
C ILE A 28 -11.21 -39.44 -11.99
N SER A 29 -11.60 -40.37 -12.86
CA SER A 29 -10.81 -40.72 -14.06
C SER A 29 -11.11 -39.82 -15.28
N ASN A 30 -12.19 -39.05 -15.28
CA ASN A 30 -12.56 -38.18 -16.41
C ASN A 30 -12.17 -36.70 -16.19
N GLU A 31 -11.83 -36.27 -14.98
CA GLU A 31 -11.21 -34.94 -14.77
C GLU A 31 -9.71 -34.90 -15.12
N ASN A 32 -9.05 -36.05 -15.29
CA ASN A 32 -7.62 -36.12 -15.58
C ASN A 32 -7.27 -36.31 -17.06
N ASN A 33 -8.25 -36.33 -17.98
CA ASN A 33 -7.99 -36.48 -19.43
C ASN A 33 -8.64 -35.40 -20.32
N GLU A 34 -9.10 -34.29 -19.72
CA GLU A 34 -9.40 -33.02 -20.41
C GLU A 34 -8.49 -31.87 -19.96
N LYS A 35 -7.22 -32.18 -19.62
CA LYS A 35 -6.13 -31.21 -19.69
C LYS A 35 -5.25 -31.49 -20.90
N LYS A 36 -5.89 -31.52 -22.07
CA LYS A 36 -5.22 -31.17 -23.32
C LYS A 36 -4.92 -29.68 -23.26
N GLU A 37 -3.64 -29.35 -23.20
CA GLU A 37 -3.01 -28.20 -23.84
C GLU A 37 -3.97 -27.05 -24.18
N ASN A 38 -4.39 -26.33 -23.15
CA ASN A 38 -4.32 -24.88 -23.24
C ASN A 38 -2.97 -24.51 -22.64
N ILE A 39 -1.93 -24.65 -23.46
CA ILE A 39 -0.87 -23.64 -23.47
C ILE A 39 -1.63 -22.37 -23.86
N ILE A 40 -2.22 -21.72 -22.85
CA ILE A 40 -2.50 -20.31 -22.94
C ILE A 40 -1.13 -19.74 -23.30
N GLU A 41 -0.99 -19.21 -24.51
CA GLU A 41 -0.03 -18.15 -24.77
C GLU A 41 -0.25 -17.10 -23.67
N GLN A 42 0.40 -17.29 -22.53
CA GLN A 42 0.52 -16.32 -21.44
C GLN A 42 1.59 -15.31 -21.83
N THR A 43 1.49 -14.81 -23.04
CA THR A 43 2.36 -13.84 -23.65
C THR A 43 1.43 -12.88 -24.37
N GLU A 44 1.42 -11.63 -23.91
CA GLU A 44 0.79 -10.43 -24.52
C GLU A 44 -0.48 -9.85 -23.88
N GLN A 45 -1.30 -10.58 -23.10
CA GLN A 45 -2.54 -9.96 -22.55
C GLN A 45 -2.46 -9.46 -21.09
N PHE A 46 -1.41 -9.79 -20.34
CA PHE A 46 -1.18 -9.18 -19.01
C PHE A 46 -0.45 -7.83 -19.08
N ASP A 47 0.11 -7.48 -20.24
CA ASP A 47 0.79 -6.20 -20.44
C ASP A 47 -0.20 -5.01 -20.47
N GLU A 48 -1.49 -5.25 -20.70
CA GLU A 48 -2.52 -4.20 -20.69
C GLU A 48 -3.10 -3.90 -19.30
N TYR A 49 -3.11 -4.86 -18.36
CA TYR A 49 -3.66 -4.61 -17.01
C TYR A 49 -2.73 -3.73 -16.15
N TYR A 50 -1.44 -3.73 -16.48
CA TYR A 50 -0.41 -2.87 -15.91
C TYR A 50 0.20 -1.93 -16.96
N GLY A 51 -0.59 -1.57 -17.99
CA GLY A 51 -0.21 -0.80 -19.17
C GLY A 51 0.20 0.65 -18.92
N PHE A 52 0.99 0.92 -17.89
CA PHE A 52 1.82 2.12 -17.83
C PHE A 52 3.17 1.80 -18.48
N ASP A 53 3.15 1.94 -19.80
CA ASP A 53 4.32 2.37 -20.56
C ASP A 53 4.79 3.70 -19.96
N THR A 54 5.66 3.69 -18.95
CA THR A 54 6.45 4.88 -18.60
C THR A 54 7.54 5.05 -19.65
N LEU A 55 7.15 5.35 -20.89
CA LEU A 55 7.87 6.26 -21.76
C LEU A 55 7.61 7.71 -21.29
N LEU A 56 7.70 7.97 -19.99
CA LEU A 56 7.33 9.25 -19.41
C LEU A 56 8.57 10.13 -19.29
N LEU A 57 9.10 10.58 -20.43
CA LEU A 57 9.85 11.84 -20.50
C LEU A 57 8.84 13.00 -20.42
N GLU A 58 8.05 13.03 -19.36
CA GLU A 58 7.28 14.22 -19.01
C GLU A 58 8.22 15.16 -18.27
N GLU A 59 8.59 16.22 -18.97
CA GLU A 59 9.21 17.38 -18.38
C GLU A 59 8.10 18.30 -17.88
N TYR A 60 8.17 18.63 -16.61
CA TYR A 60 7.27 19.59 -15.98
C TYR A 60 8.09 20.70 -15.30
N VAL A 61 7.63 21.94 -15.42
CA VAL A 61 8.24 23.10 -14.77
C VAL A 61 7.36 23.52 -13.59
N SER A 62 7.88 23.40 -12.37
CA SER A 62 7.17 23.78 -11.15
C SER A 62 6.91 25.28 -11.06
N GLU A 63 5.98 25.66 -10.18
CA GLU A 63 5.74 27.07 -9.84
C GLU A 63 7.00 27.76 -9.28
N SER A 64 7.86 27.00 -8.61
CA SER A 64 9.18 27.45 -8.14
C SER A 64 10.23 27.54 -9.24
N GLY A 65 9.93 27.11 -10.48
CA GLY A 65 10.84 27.12 -11.62
C GLY A 65 11.80 25.93 -11.69
N ASN A 66 11.59 24.90 -10.87
CA ASN A 66 12.34 23.65 -10.95
C ASN A 66 11.83 22.82 -12.13
N ILE A 67 12.74 22.26 -12.93
CA ILE A 67 12.39 21.34 -14.01
C ILE A 67 12.44 19.92 -13.45
N ILE A 68 11.31 19.24 -13.42
CA ILE A 68 11.17 17.87 -12.93
C ILE A 68 10.99 16.96 -14.14
N ARG A 69 11.77 15.88 -14.20
CA ARG A 69 11.68 14.85 -15.23
C ARG A 69 11.53 13.50 -14.57
N LEU A 70 10.47 12.78 -14.93
CA LEU A 70 10.36 11.36 -14.64
C LEU A 70 11.19 10.59 -15.66
N LEU A 71 11.89 9.55 -15.22
CA LEU A 71 12.71 8.70 -16.06
C LEU A 71 12.36 7.25 -15.70
N GLY A 72 11.84 6.50 -16.66
CA GLY A 72 11.53 5.08 -16.52
C GLY A 72 12.08 4.29 -17.70
N SER A 73 12.43 3.02 -17.49
CA SER A 73 12.74 2.12 -18.61
C SER A 73 12.04 0.77 -18.41
N LYS A 74 11.57 0.18 -19.52
CA LYS A 74 11.01 -1.17 -19.57
C LYS A 74 12.04 -2.28 -19.28
N SER A 75 13.33 -1.96 -19.14
CA SER A 75 14.39 -2.97 -19.27
C SER A 75 15.71 -2.68 -18.54
N ASN A 76 15.71 -2.05 -17.35
CA ASN A 76 16.74 -2.15 -16.28
C ASN A 76 16.56 -1.07 -15.18
N ASP A 77 15.56 -1.31 -14.34
CA ASP A 77 15.41 -1.03 -12.89
C ASP A 77 15.50 0.39 -12.30
N LEU A 78 16.05 1.39 -12.99
CA LEU A 78 16.18 2.72 -12.38
C LEU A 78 15.03 3.65 -12.78
N TYR A 79 13.98 3.63 -11.96
CA TYR A 79 12.95 4.65 -11.97
C TYR A 79 13.43 5.87 -11.19
N GLN A 80 13.63 6.97 -11.89
CA GLN A 80 14.30 8.14 -11.35
C GLN A 80 13.50 9.42 -11.55
N ILE A 81 13.64 10.34 -10.60
CA ILE A 81 13.27 11.74 -10.77
C ILE A 81 14.56 12.53 -10.95
N SER A 82 14.65 13.24 -12.07
CA SER A 82 15.68 14.27 -12.26
C SER A 82 15.07 15.63 -11.99
N VAL A 83 15.70 16.43 -11.14
CA VAL A 83 15.29 17.80 -10.82
C VAL A 83 16.40 18.76 -11.21
N ILE A 84 16.11 19.75 -12.04
CA ILE A 84 17.00 20.89 -12.29
C ILE A 84 16.44 22.05 -11.50
N ASN A 85 17.15 22.49 -10.46
CA ASN A 85 16.69 23.64 -9.67
C ASN A 85 16.91 24.97 -10.41
N THR A 86 16.39 26.06 -9.85
CA THR A 86 16.52 27.41 -10.43
C THR A 86 17.97 27.89 -10.62
N LYS A 87 18.93 27.26 -9.93
CA LYS A 87 20.37 27.53 -10.08
C LYS A 87 21.03 26.67 -11.17
N GLY A 88 20.25 25.83 -11.88
CA GLY A 88 20.72 24.91 -12.90
C GLY A 88 21.36 23.63 -12.35
N ILE A 89 21.30 23.39 -11.03
CA ILE A 89 21.88 22.19 -10.41
C ILE A 89 20.93 21.02 -10.66
N THR A 90 21.46 19.97 -11.27
CA THR A 90 20.72 18.73 -11.55
C THR A 90 20.90 17.73 -10.41
N LYS A 91 19.79 17.22 -9.89
CA LYS A 91 19.72 16.13 -8.92
C LYS A 91 18.96 14.96 -9.48
N LYS A 92 19.34 13.75 -9.07
CA LYS A 92 18.70 12.50 -9.49
C LYS A 92 18.37 11.67 -8.28
N PHE A 93 17.10 11.28 -8.17
CA PHE A 93 16.59 10.48 -7.08
C PHE A 93 16.05 9.18 -7.62
N GLN A 94 16.41 8.07 -7.00
CA GLN A 94 15.81 6.78 -7.29
C GLN A 94 14.49 6.66 -6.52
N ILE A 95 13.39 6.43 -7.24
CA ILE A 95 12.06 6.27 -6.64
C ILE A 95 11.88 4.84 -6.12
N ALA A 96 12.33 3.86 -6.91
CA ALA A 96 12.12 2.46 -6.63
C ALA A 96 13.18 1.59 -7.32
N ASP A 97 13.39 0.41 -6.74
CA ASP A 97 14.37 -0.58 -7.21
C ASP A 97 13.69 -1.70 -8.02
N ASN A 98 12.37 -1.63 -8.17
CA ASN A 98 11.59 -2.63 -8.90
C ASN A 98 10.43 -1.97 -9.66
N HIS A 99 10.00 -2.66 -10.72
CA HIS A 99 8.91 -2.23 -11.60
C HIS A 99 7.57 -2.05 -10.88
N TYR A 100 7.26 -2.88 -9.87
CA TYR A 100 5.97 -2.82 -9.20
C TYR A 100 5.79 -1.51 -8.44
N ILE A 101 6.72 -1.15 -7.56
CA ILE A 101 6.63 0.10 -6.80
C ILE A 101 6.60 1.28 -7.77
N ALA A 102 7.48 1.28 -8.76
CA ALA A 102 7.57 2.37 -9.71
C ALA A 102 6.31 2.61 -10.53
N SER A 103 5.67 1.54 -11.03
CA SER A 103 4.40 1.64 -11.77
C SER A 103 3.22 2.12 -10.90
N HIS A 104 3.41 2.14 -9.58
CA HIS A 104 2.43 2.65 -8.61
C HIS A 104 2.92 3.92 -7.91
N SER A 105 3.96 4.56 -8.44
CA SER A 105 4.50 5.82 -7.93
C SER A 105 4.00 7.00 -8.74
N TYR A 106 3.69 8.10 -8.06
CA TYR A 106 3.40 9.38 -8.70
C TYR A 106 3.80 10.54 -7.79
N ILE A 107 4.06 11.71 -8.39
CA ILE A 107 4.32 12.94 -7.64
C ILE A 107 2.96 13.47 -7.15
N GLU A 108 2.76 13.51 -5.83
CA GLU A 108 1.53 14.05 -5.23
C GLU A 108 1.60 15.58 -5.17
N TRP A 109 2.75 16.11 -4.75
CA TRP A 109 3.04 17.56 -4.72
C TRP A 109 4.55 17.82 -4.72
N TYR A 110 4.92 19.08 -4.90
CA TYR A 110 6.29 19.58 -4.83
C TYR A 110 6.27 21.05 -4.39
N ASN A 111 7.37 21.53 -3.84
CA ASN A 111 7.58 22.95 -3.56
C ASN A 111 9.03 23.36 -3.95
N GLU A 112 9.51 24.49 -3.44
CA GLU A 112 10.87 24.97 -3.73
C GLU A 112 11.95 23.99 -3.24
N HIS A 113 11.69 23.31 -2.12
CA HIS A 113 12.68 22.54 -1.38
C HIS A 113 12.48 21.02 -1.50
N PHE A 114 11.26 20.56 -1.78
CA PHE A 114 10.90 19.15 -1.69
C PHE A 114 10.05 18.66 -2.86
N ILE A 115 10.18 17.37 -3.17
CA ILE A 115 9.23 16.63 -3.99
C ILE A 115 8.67 15.49 -3.15
N PHE A 116 7.34 15.34 -3.18
CA PHE A 116 6.64 14.27 -2.51
C PHE A 116 6.17 13.23 -3.52
N VAL A 117 6.72 12.03 -3.41
CA VAL A 117 6.38 10.90 -4.27
C VAL A 117 5.57 9.91 -3.45
N ARG A 118 4.31 9.71 -3.81
CA ARG A 118 3.49 8.66 -3.23
C ARG A 118 3.68 7.37 -4.01
N PHE A 119 3.73 6.24 -3.32
CA PHE A 119 3.89 4.94 -3.96
C PHE A 119 3.13 3.82 -3.24
N GLY A 120 2.67 2.84 -4.01
CA GLY A 120 2.12 1.59 -3.48
C GLY A 120 3.24 0.63 -3.04
N CYS A 121 3.08 0.03 -1.86
CA CYS A 121 4.01 -1.01 -1.35
C CYS A 121 3.37 -2.40 -1.25
N GLY A 122 2.17 -2.58 -1.81
CA GLY A 122 1.41 -3.84 -1.82
C GLY A 122 -0.03 -3.68 -1.35
N THR A 123 -0.75 -4.79 -1.21
CA THR A 123 -2.15 -4.77 -0.76
C THR A 123 -2.24 -4.18 0.66
N GLY A 124 -3.02 -3.10 0.81
CA GLY A 124 -3.21 -2.42 2.10
C GLY A 124 -2.02 -1.58 2.56
N CYS A 125 -1.03 -1.35 1.70
CA CYS A 125 0.18 -0.59 2.02
C CYS A 125 0.36 0.56 1.03
N TRP A 126 0.44 1.78 1.56
CA TRP A 126 0.90 2.95 0.81
C TRP A 126 2.05 3.61 1.58
N ALA A 127 2.93 4.26 0.85
CA ALA A 127 4.07 4.94 1.41
C ALA A 127 4.37 6.22 0.62
N ALA A 128 5.23 7.03 1.17
CA ALA A 128 5.73 8.23 0.55
C ALA A 128 7.25 8.27 0.60
N LYS A 129 7.86 8.88 -0.41
CA LYS A 129 9.27 9.24 -0.45
C LYS A 129 9.35 10.74 -0.61
N ILE A 130 9.97 11.42 0.35
CA ILE A 130 10.26 12.84 0.29
C ILE A 130 11.68 13.01 -0.24
N LEU A 131 11.83 13.82 -1.29
CA LEU A 131 13.10 14.11 -1.95
C LEU A 131 13.50 15.56 -1.66
N SER A 132 14.66 15.77 -1.05
CA SER A 132 15.17 17.11 -0.75
C SER A 132 15.99 17.67 -1.92
N ILE A 133 15.46 18.72 -2.54
CA ILE A 133 16.07 19.44 -3.66
C ILE A 133 17.33 20.17 -3.22
N ASP A 134 17.53 20.45 -1.93
CA ASP A 134 18.64 21.26 -1.43
C ASP A 134 19.88 20.45 -1.03
N ASP A 135 19.71 19.34 -0.32
CA ASP A 135 20.82 18.52 0.19
C ASP A 135 20.97 17.14 -0.50
N ASN A 136 20.03 16.76 -1.37
CA ASN A 136 20.03 15.48 -2.10
C ASN A 136 19.76 14.27 -1.19
N GLU A 137 19.15 14.49 -0.03
CA GLU A 137 18.63 13.43 0.82
C GLU A 137 17.24 12.98 0.35
N SER A 138 16.89 11.74 0.68
CA SER A 138 15.55 11.20 0.49
C SER A 138 15.14 10.37 1.69
N LYS A 139 13.88 10.44 2.08
CA LYS A 139 13.36 9.69 3.23
C LYS A 139 12.01 9.05 2.91
N ASP A 140 11.87 7.79 3.33
CA ASP A 140 10.66 6.99 3.14
C ASP A 140 9.78 7.01 4.39
N TYR A 141 8.48 7.11 4.17
CA TYR A 141 7.44 7.13 5.19
C TYR A 141 6.35 6.13 4.83
N TYR A 142 6.36 4.99 5.53
CA TYR A 142 5.41 3.92 5.30
C TYR A 142 4.13 4.15 6.10
N ASN A 143 2.99 3.88 5.47
CA ASN A 143 1.66 4.00 6.07
C ASN A 143 1.42 5.39 6.70
N PHE A 144 1.95 6.44 6.08
CA PHE A 144 1.66 7.81 6.49
C PHE A 144 0.16 8.08 6.36
N ILE A 145 -0.38 8.98 7.18
CA ILE A 145 -1.83 9.22 7.31
C ILE A 145 -2.19 10.61 6.82
N TYR A 146 -1.26 11.54 6.96
CA TYR A 146 -1.47 12.95 6.68
C TYR A 146 -0.16 13.61 6.30
N GLU A 147 -0.27 14.60 5.41
CA GLU A 147 0.83 15.43 4.93
C GLU A 147 0.36 16.88 4.79
N ASP A 148 1.29 17.81 4.99
CA ASP A 148 1.06 19.25 4.79
C ASP A 148 2.24 19.86 4.04
N GLN A 149 2.04 20.11 2.75
CA GLN A 149 3.05 20.70 1.86
C GLN A 149 3.49 22.12 2.25
N ILE A 150 2.66 22.86 3.00
CA ILE A 150 2.95 24.26 3.38
C ILE A 150 3.86 24.28 4.61
N ASN A 151 3.53 23.47 5.61
CA ASN A 151 4.29 23.41 6.87
C ASN A 151 5.39 22.34 6.85
N ASN A 152 5.55 21.64 5.73
CA ASN A 152 6.47 20.51 5.58
C ASN A 152 6.29 19.44 6.65
N LEU A 153 5.03 19.05 6.90
CA LEU A 153 4.68 18.05 7.92
C LEU A 153 4.28 16.72 7.29
N ILE A 154 4.60 15.64 8.00
CA ILE A 154 4.09 14.31 7.72
C ILE A 154 3.74 13.58 9.02
N ILE A 155 2.70 12.78 8.97
CA ILE A 155 2.20 12.00 10.11
C ILE A 155 2.20 10.53 9.74
N TYR A 156 2.87 9.72 10.54
CA TYR A 156 3.08 8.30 10.26
C TYR A 156 3.18 7.49 11.56
N PRO A 157 2.96 6.16 11.52
CA PRO A 157 3.11 5.33 12.71
C PRO A 157 4.57 5.21 13.10
N ASP A 158 4.85 5.21 14.40
CA ASP A 158 6.20 4.92 14.90
C ASP A 158 6.59 3.47 14.54
N THR A 159 7.73 3.32 13.87
CA THR A 159 8.23 2.03 13.36
C THR A 159 8.72 1.10 14.47
N VAL A 160 9.02 1.62 15.65
CA VAL A 160 9.45 0.85 16.83
C VAL A 160 8.27 0.53 17.73
N ASN A 161 7.33 1.46 17.89
CA ASN A 161 6.13 1.24 18.70
C ASN A 161 4.88 1.78 18.01
N SER A 162 4.16 0.90 17.31
CA SER A 162 2.95 1.21 16.55
C SER A 162 1.78 1.78 17.36
N GLU A 163 1.86 1.83 18.70
CA GLU A 163 0.89 2.54 19.55
C GLU A 163 1.03 4.07 19.44
N PHE A 164 2.21 4.56 19.03
CA PHE A 164 2.48 5.97 18.86
C PHE A 164 2.35 6.42 17.41
N VAL A 165 1.83 7.62 17.25
CA VAL A 165 1.86 8.37 15.99
C VAL A 165 2.97 9.40 16.07
N VAL A 166 3.77 9.52 15.02
CA VAL A 166 4.81 10.54 14.88
C VAL A 166 4.28 11.66 14.00
N ILE A 167 4.41 12.90 14.47
CA ILE A 167 4.31 14.10 13.63
C ILE A 167 5.72 14.62 13.44
N GLU A 168 6.16 14.74 12.21
CA GLU A 168 7.51 15.20 11.87
C GLU A 168 7.42 16.38 10.92
N ASN A 169 8.24 17.40 11.17
CA ASN A 169 8.60 18.39 10.16
C ASN A 169 9.86 17.89 9.44
N PHE A 170 9.71 17.48 8.19
CA PHE A 170 10.80 16.88 7.42
C PHE A 170 11.83 17.91 6.92
N GLN A 171 11.55 19.20 7.05
CA GLN A 171 12.53 20.26 6.80
C GLN A 171 13.42 20.52 8.02
N THR A 172 12.84 20.60 9.21
CA THR A 172 13.58 20.92 10.45
C THR A 172 14.06 19.68 11.21
N ASN A 173 13.61 18.50 10.80
CA ASN A 173 13.79 17.21 11.50
C ASN A 173 13.25 17.21 12.94
N LYS A 174 12.43 18.19 13.32
CA LYS A 174 11.71 18.19 14.60
C LYS A 174 10.55 17.22 14.53
N SER A 175 10.32 16.50 15.62
CA SER A 175 9.21 15.55 15.72
C SER A 175 8.61 15.51 17.11
N MET A 176 7.35 15.10 17.18
CA MET A 176 6.69 14.68 18.43
C MET A 176 6.05 13.31 18.24
N LYS A 177 5.96 12.57 19.35
CA LYS A 177 5.22 11.32 19.44
C LYS A 177 3.94 11.53 20.24
N ILE A 178 2.86 10.92 19.78
CA ILE A 178 1.54 11.06 20.39
C ILE A 178 0.96 9.68 20.65
N ASP A 179 0.57 9.45 21.89
CA ASP A 179 -0.27 8.32 22.25
C ASP A 179 -1.75 8.73 22.10
N LEU A 180 -2.44 8.04 21.20
CA LEU A 180 -3.88 8.21 20.95
C LEU A 180 -4.71 7.09 21.61
N ASN A 181 -4.09 6.11 22.28
CA ASN A 181 -4.77 4.92 22.81
C ASN A 181 -5.68 4.27 21.77
N LEU A 182 -5.12 3.99 20.58
CA LEU A 182 -5.87 3.48 19.43
C LEU A 182 -6.48 2.10 19.70
N CYS A 183 -7.60 1.81 19.01
CA CYS A 183 -8.21 0.48 18.97
C CYS A 183 -7.18 -0.59 18.59
N LYS A 184 -7.08 -1.64 19.41
CA LYS A 184 -6.11 -2.74 19.23
C LYS A 184 -6.63 -3.90 18.38
N GLU A 185 -7.89 -3.83 17.93
CA GLU A 185 -8.47 -4.87 17.07
C GLU A 185 -8.04 -4.73 15.60
N TYR A 186 -7.52 -3.57 15.20
CA TYR A 186 -6.94 -3.38 13.87
C TYR A 186 -5.58 -4.06 13.75
N ILE A 187 -5.33 -4.69 12.59
CA ILE A 187 -4.04 -5.32 12.26
C ILE A 187 -2.89 -4.31 12.32
N LEU A 188 -3.14 -3.08 11.88
CA LEU A 188 -2.27 -1.94 12.06
C LEU A 188 -3.02 -0.91 12.91
N PRO A 189 -2.54 -0.57 14.13
CA PRO A 189 -3.24 0.38 15.01
C PRO A 189 -3.54 1.71 14.33
N ILE A 190 -2.68 2.12 13.39
CA ILE A 190 -2.84 3.35 12.61
C ILE A 190 -4.13 3.40 11.78
N MET A 191 -4.68 2.25 11.41
CA MET A 191 -5.97 2.16 10.71
C MET A 191 -7.17 2.52 11.60
N ALA A 192 -6.96 2.63 12.92
CA ALA A 192 -7.97 3.16 13.81
C ALA A 192 -8.12 4.69 13.66
N ILE A 193 -7.18 5.37 13.01
CA ILE A 193 -7.29 6.80 12.72
C ILE A 193 -8.15 6.97 11.47
N ASP A 194 -9.31 7.60 11.65
CA ASP A 194 -10.27 7.84 10.58
C ASP A 194 -9.87 9.08 9.78
N THR A 195 -9.62 10.19 10.48
CA THR A 195 -9.33 11.46 9.83
C THR A 195 -8.31 12.29 10.62
N VAL A 196 -7.42 12.99 9.90
CA VAL A 196 -6.62 14.09 10.44
C VAL A 196 -6.94 15.37 9.66
N GLN A 197 -7.24 16.46 10.37
CA GLN A 197 -7.58 17.75 9.76
C GLN A 197 -6.77 18.88 10.35
N LYS A 198 -6.29 19.79 9.49
CA LYS A 198 -5.70 21.06 9.93
C LYS A 198 -6.80 22.03 10.36
N ILE A 199 -6.83 22.38 11.63
CA ILE A 199 -7.78 23.39 12.16
C ILE A 199 -7.23 24.80 11.89
N ASN A 200 -5.94 25.00 12.12
CA ASN A 200 -5.20 26.22 11.82
C ASN A 200 -3.70 25.90 11.72
N GLU A 201 -2.86 26.94 11.58
CA GLU A 201 -1.41 26.79 11.41
C GLU A 201 -0.75 25.90 12.48
N ASP A 202 -1.19 26.01 13.74
CA ASP A 202 -0.55 25.37 14.89
C ASP A 202 -1.33 24.15 15.43
N LYS A 203 -2.45 23.77 14.83
CA LYS A 203 -3.35 22.76 15.41
C LYS A 203 -3.90 21.77 14.40
N LEU A 204 -3.84 20.49 14.79
CA LEU A 204 -4.45 19.37 14.08
C LEU A 204 -5.55 18.72 14.92
N LEU A 205 -6.64 18.33 14.27
CA LEU A 205 -7.71 17.50 14.83
C LEU A 205 -7.51 16.07 14.35
N PHE A 206 -7.44 15.13 15.30
CA PHE A 206 -7.49 13.69 15.03
C PHE A 206 -8.87 13.16 15.39
N GLU A 207 -9.49 12.42 14.47
CA GLU A 207 -10.68 11.61 14.71
C GLU A 207 -10.29 10.13 14.58
N PHE A 208 -10.51 9.33 15.62
CA PHE A 208 -10.01 7.94 15.67
C PHE A 208 -10.87 7.04 16.55
N SER A 209 -10.84 5.74 16.27
CA SER A 209 -11.43 4.69 17.11
C SER A 209 -10.51 4.43 18.31
N ASN A 210 -11.02 4.66 19.50
CA ASN A 210 -10.28 4.49 20.75
C ASN A 210 -10.07 3.00 21.11
N LYS A 211 -9.36 2.74 22.21
CA LYS A 211 -8.98 1.39 22.67
C LYS A 211 -10.15 0.41 22.79
N SER A 212 -11.37 0.88 23.05
CA SER A 212 -12.56 0.00 23.14
C SER A 212 -13.20 -0.29 21.80
N CYS A 213 -12.75 0.33 20.71
CA CYS A 213 -13.22 0.13 19.33
C CYS A 213 -14.73 0.42 19.15
N GLN A 214 -15.34 1.13 20.11
CA GLN A 214 -16.79 1.35 20.15
C GLN A 214 -17.19 2.80 19.87
N GLN A 215 -16.26 3.74 19.99
CA GLN A 215 -16.54 5.17 19.86
C GLN A 215 -15.42 5.87 19.09
N ILE A 216 -15.81 6.84 18.27
CA ILE A 216 -14.89 7.79 17.67
C ILE A 216 -14.57 8.87 18.70
N GLU A 217 -13.29 9.00 19.03
CA GLU A 217 -12.76 10.07 19.84
C GLU A 217 -12.18 11.18 18.96
N LYS A 218 -12.17 12.39 19.51
CA LYS A 218 -11.58 13.58 18.88
C LYS A 218 -10.50 14.15 19.78
N LYS A 219 -9.31 14.39 19.23
CA LYS A 219 -8.20 15.00 19.97
C LYS A 219 -7.55 16.11 19.16
N VAL A 220 -7.42 17.28 19.77
CA VAL A 220 -6.69 18.41 19.19
C VAL A 220 -5.25 18.37 19.68
N ILE A 221 -4.31 18.44 18.75
CA ILE A 221 -2.87 18.43 19.00
C ILE A 221 -2.30 19.79 18.56
N THR A 222 -1.54 20.42 19.45
CA THR A 222 -0.78 21.63 19.14
C THR A 222 0.59 21.23 18.61
N ILE A 223 0.97 21.75 17.43
CA ILE A 223 2.20 21.40 16.69
C ILE A 223 3.18 22.58 16.54
N ARG A 224 2.95 23.67 17.29
CA ARG A 224 3.78 24.89 17.26
C ARG A 224 5.28 24.63 17.39
N GLU A 225 5.66 23.72 18.29
CA GLU A 225 7.07 23.41 18.59
C GLU A 225 7.78 22.65 17.45
N ILE A 226 7.03 22.16 16.46
CA ILE A 226 7.55 21.36 15.34
C ILE A 226 7.61 22.19 14.06
N ILE A 227 6.69 23.16 13.90
CA ILE A 227 6.66 24.05 12.74
C ILE A 227 7.76 25.12 12.81
N HIS A 228 8.05 25.63 14.02
CA HIS A 228 9.07 26.66 14.27
C HIS A 228 10.26 26.07 15.00
#